data_AF-A0A349HS34-F1
#
_entry.id   AF-A0A349HS34-F1
#
_cell.length_a   1.000
_cell.length_b   1.000
_cell.length_c   1.000
_cell.angle_alpha   90.00
_cell.angle_beta   90.00
_cell.angle_gamma   90.00
#
_symmetry.space_group_name_H-M   'P 1'
#
loop_
_entity.id
_entity.type
_entity.pdbx_description
1 polymer ?
#
loop_
_entity_poly.entity_id
_entity_poly.type
_entity_poly.pdbx_seq_one_letter_code
_entity_poly.pdbx_strand_id
1 'polypeptide(L)'
;MRGYTERTKRLREISTRTQPSVSLERALIETEFYKKYYGTMGTPVLRALNFKNLMEKRKLYIGEDELIVGEKSEGPQVTPTFPELCCHTVEDMTVMNDRKYISFKVKEEDKILQQEKIIPYWEKRSIRHKILESMTQEWKDCYAAGMYTEFMEQRAPGHTVADGKIYEKGFLDFKNEIEEEIEKLDFMNDPDAYGKKAQLEGMAISCDAI
;
A
#
# COMPACT_ATOMS: atom_id res chain seq x y z
N MET A 1 -12.72 28.32 16.02
CA MET A 1 -12.03 27.24 15.27
C MET A 1 -10.53 27.38 15.46
N ARG A 2 -9.79 26.28 15.72
CA ARG A 2 -8.33 26.34 15.92
C ARG A 2 -7.61 26.55 14.57
N GLY A 3 -6.55 27.34 14.55
CA GLY A 3 -5.76 27.66 13.35
C GLY A 3 -5.22 29.10 13.43
N TYR A 4 -4.01 29.35 12.92
CA TYR A 4 -3.33 30.65 13.04
C TYR A 4 -3.88 31.67 12.03
N THR A 5 -4.08 31.26 10.78
CA THR A 5 -4.69 32.05 9.69
C THR A 5 -6.06 31.50 9.30
N GLU A 6 -6.88 32.29 8.61
CA GLU A 6 -8.16 31.81 8.04
C GLU A 6 -7.98 30.59 7.14
N ARG A 7 -6.94 30.59 6.28
CA ARG A 7 -6.52 29.44 5.48
C ARG A 7 -6.34 28.18 6.35
N THR A 8 -5.51 28.27 7.38
CA THR A 8 -5.24 27.11 8.26
C THR A 8 -6.44 26.69 9.13
N LYS A 9 -7.38 27.59 9.41
CA LYS A 9 -8.64 27.25 10.08
C LYS A 9 -9.51 26.38 9.17
N ARG A 10 -9.68 26.76 7.90
CA ARG A 10 -10.43 26.00 6.89
C ARG A 10 -9.80 24.62 6.62
N LEU A 11 -8.48 24.56 6.41
CA LEU A 11 -7.76 23.28 6.25
C LEU A 11 -7.96 22.35 7.46
N ARG A 12 -7.88 22.89 8.68
CA ARG A 12 -8.09 22.09 9.89
C ARG A 12 -9.54 21.63 10.03
N GLU A 13 -10.51 22.44 9.61
CA GLU A 13 -11.91 22.04 9.59
C GLU A 13 -12.11 20.81 8.72
N ILE A 14 -11.62 20.85 7.48
CA ILE A 14 -11.66 19.71 6.55
C ILE A 14 -11.02 18.48 7.21
N SER A 15 -9.77 18.60 7.68
CA SER A 15 -9.04 17.48 8.27
C SER A 15 -9.76 16.80 9.46
N THR A 16 -10.48 17.57 10.27
CA THR A 16 -11.09 17.08 11.52
C THR A 16 -12.58 16.77 11.42
N ARG A 17 -13.27 17.24 10.38
CA ARG A 17 -14.71 17.03 10.18
C ARG A 17 -15.05 16.07 9.05
N THR A 18 -14.12 15.83 8.11
CA THR A 18 -14.37 14.86 7.05
C THR A 18 -14.56 13.47 7.63
N GLN A 19 -15.69 12.85 7.29
CA GLN A 19 -16.02 11.49 7.69
C GLN A 19 -15.05 10.51 7.00
N PRO A 20 -14.30 9.68 7.76
CA PRO A 20 -13.43 8.69 7.14
C PRO A 20 -14.20 7.71 6.25
N SER A 21 -13.61 7.37 5.11
CA SER A 21 -14.18 6.46 4.11
C SER A 21 -13.10 5.58 3.49
N VAL A 22 -13.53 4.52 2.80
CA VAL A 22 -12.65 3.58 2.08
C VAL A 22 -12.67 3.88 0.59
N SER A 23 -11.52 3.69 -0.07
CA SER A 23 -11.40 3.66 -1.53
C SER A 23 -10.90 2.31 -2.02
N LEU A 24 -11.55 1.79 -3.06
CA LEU A 24 -11.10 0.62 -3.81
C LEU A 24 -10.26 0.94 -5.04
N GLU A 25 -9.99 2.21 -5.36
CA GLU A 25 -9.24 2.60 -6.55
C GLU A 25 -7.90 1.86 -6.65
N ARG A 26 -7.10 1.90 -5.58
CA ARG A 26 -5.82 1.19 -5.50
C ARG A 26 -5.99 -0.31 -5.74
N ALA A 27 -6.93 -0.94 -5.05
CA ALA A 27 -7.14 -2.38 -5.14
C ALA A 27 -7.54 -2.82 -6.55
N LEU A 28 -8.35 -2.03 -7.24
CA LEU A 28 -8.73 -2.29 -8.63
C LEU A 28 -7.53 -2.18 -9.58
N ILE A 29 -6.78 -1.08 -9.50
CA ILE A 29 -5.58 -0.86 -10.31
C ILE A 29 -4.56 -1.99 -10.11
N GLU A 30 -4.32 -2.36 -8.86
CA GLU A 30 -3.40 -3.44 -8.49
C GLU A 30 -3.91 -4.80 -8.98
N THR A 31 -5.20 -5.09 -8.84
CA THR A 31 -5.79 -6.35 -9.32
C THR A 31 -5.64 -6.51 -10.82
N GLU A 32 -5.90 -5.46 -11.60
CA GLU A 32 -5.74 -5.48 -13.05
C GLU A 32 -4.27 -5.72 -13.46
N PHE A 33 -3.34 -5.03 -12.79
CA PHE A 33 -1.92 -5.20 -13.03
C PHE A 33 -1.46 -6.64 -12.74
N TYR A 34 -1.80 -7.15 -11.56
CA TYR A 34 -1.39 -8.48 -11.13
C TYR A 34 -2.02 -9.60 -11.99
N LYS A 35 -3.27 -9.45 -12.44
CA LYS A 35 -3.89 -10.41 -13.39
C LYS A 35 -3.11 -10.54 -14.69
N LYS A 36 -2.45 -9.46 -15.14
CA LYS A 36 -1.68 -9.44 -16.39
C LYS A 36 -0.22 -9.89 -16.23
N TYR A 37 0.41 -9.56 -15.11
CA TYR A 37 1.87 -9.67 -14.96
C TYR A 37 2.34 -10.65 -13.88
N TYR A 38 1.45 -11.19 -13.05
CA TYR A 38 1.86 -12.12 -12.00
C TYR A 38 2.55 -13.37 -12.58
N GLY A 39 3.74 -13.67 -12.08
CA GLY A 39 4.55 -14.82 -12.50
C GLY A 39 5.41 -14.60 -13.74
N THR A 40 5.38 -13.43 -14.38
CA THR A 40 6.21 -13.15 -15.57
C THR A 40 7.56 -12.51 -15.25
N MET A 41 7.78 -12.10 -13.99
CA MET A 41 8.97 -11.43 -13.50
C MET A 41 9.18 -11.66 -12.00
N GLY A 42 10.37 -11.35 -11.49
CA GLY A 42 10.67 -11.47 -10.06
C GLY A 42 9.82 -10.54 -9.20
N THR A 43 9.50 -10.97 -7.97
CA THR A 43 8.64 -10.22 -7.04
C THR A 43 9.07 -8.76 -6.79
N PRO A 44 10.37 -8.42 -6.64
CA PRO A 44 10.77 -7.02 -6.47
C PRO A 44 10.38 -6.14 -7.66
N VAL A 45 10.68 -6.58 -8.88
CA VAL A 45 10.34 -5.88 -10.14
C VAL A 45 8.83 -5.81 -10.34
N LEU A 46 8.10 -6.90 -10.07
CA LEU A 46 6.63 -6.93 -10.16
C LEU A 46 5.98 -5.88 -9.25
N ARG A 47 6.44 -5.78 -7.99
CA ARG A 47 5.92 -4.81 -7.02
C ARG A 47 6.28 -3.37 -7.41
N ALA A 48 7.49 -3.14 -7.88
CA ALA A 48 7.92 -1.83 -8.35
C ALA A 48 7.11 -1.36 -9.56
N LEU A 49 6.88 -2.23 -10.55
CA LEU A 49 6.06 -1.89 -11.71
C LEU A 49 4.58 -1.70 -11.34
N ASN A 50 4.05 -2.46 -10.39
CA ASN A 50 2.71 -2.21 -9.86
C ASN A 50 2.63 -0.84 -9.18
N PHE A 51 3.63 -0.48 -8.38
CA PHE A 51 3.71 0.82 -7.73
C PHE A 51 3.77 1.95 -8.76
N LYS A 52 4.60 1.83 -9.80
CA LYS A 52 4.64 2.77 -10.93
C LYS A 52 3.28 2.88 -11.63
N ASN A 53 2.66 1.76 -11.96
CA ASN A 53 1.31 1.71 -12.56
C ASN A 53 0.25 2.36 -11.67
N LEU A 54 0.38 2.26 -10.33
CA LEU A 54 -0.50 2.95 -9.39
C LEU A 54 -0.27 4.46 -9.44
N MET A 55 0.98 4.93 -9.37
CA MET A 55 1.30 6.36 -9.40
C MET A 55 0.88 7.02 -10.71
N GLU A 56 0.97 6.32 -11.84
CA GLU A 56 0.54 6.81 -13.16
C GLU A 56 -0.97 6.92 -13.34
N LYS A 57 -1.77 6.14 -12.59
CA LYS A 57 -3.22 6.00 -12.84
C LYS A 57 -4.11 6.57 -11.75
N ARG A 58 -3.61 6.65 -10.52
CA ARG A 58 -4.41 7.08 -9.38
C ARG A 58 -4.93 8.50 -9.56
N LYS A 59 -6.09 8.80 -9.00
CA LYS A 59 -6.57 10.17 -8.94
C LYS A 59 -5.69 11.01 -8.02
N LEU A 60 -5.40 12.21 -8.49
CA LEU A 60 -4.72 13.24 -7.70
C LEU A 60 -5.77 14.15 -7.09
N TYR A 61 -5.57 14.48 -5.82
CA TYR A 61 -6.36 15.48 -5.09
C TYR A 61 -5.46 16.66 -4.77
N ILE A 62 -5.95 17.86 -5.08
CA ILE A 62 -5.37 19.13 -4.65
C ILE A 62 -6.52 19.91 -4.03
N GLY A 63 -6.46 20.08 -2.71
CA GLY A 63 -7.46 20.78 -1.94
C GLY A 63 -7.37 22.29 -2.14
N GLU A 64 -8.51 22.97 -1.95
CA GLU A 64 -8.50 24.42 -1.79
C GLU A 64 -7.63 24.80 -0.59
N ASP A 65 -6.92 25.93 -0.67
CA ASP A 65 -6.04 26.46 0.37
C ASP A 65 -4.76 25.65 0.69
N GLU A 66 -4.51 24.53 0.02
CA GLU A 66 -3.30 23.72 0.24
C GLU A 66 -2.03 24.41 -0.27
N LEU A 67 -0.97 24.32 0.54
CA LEU A 67 0.39 24.72 0.15
C LEU A 67 1.33 23.52 0.04
N ILE A 68 1.07 22.49 0.85
CA ILE A 68 1.67 21.16 0.73
C ILE A 68 0.54 20.28 0.21
N VAL A 69 0.74 19.67 -0.95
CA VAL A 69 -0.29 18.94 -1.69
C VAL A 69 -0.03 17.44 -1.64
N GLY A 70 -1.09 16.67 -1.86
CA GLY A 70 -1.04 15.22 -2.01
C GLY A 70 -1.80 14.49 -0.92
N GLU A 71 -2.73 13.65 -1.34
CA GLU A 71 -3.48 12.74 -0.48
C GLU A 71 -3.11 11.29 -0.76
N LYS A 72 -3.47 10.37 0.14
CA LYS A 72 -3.27 8.93 -0.07
C LYS A 72 -4.23 8.31 -1.09
N SER A 73 -5.37 8.94 -1.29
CA SER A 73 -6.49 8.51 -2.13
C SER A 73 -7.16 9.75 -2.75
N GLU A 74 -8.40 9.64 -3.18
CA GLU A 74 -9.16 10.67 -3.90
C GLU A 74 -9.51 11.92 -3.06
N GLY A 75 -9.19 11.93 -1.76
CA GLY A 75 -9.39 13.10 -0.92
C GLY A 75 -9.07 12.87 0.56
N PRO A 76 -9.34 13.88 1.41
CA PRO A 76 -9.04 13.85 2.82
C PRO A 76 -9.79 12.73 3.55
N GLN A 77 -9.13 12.04 4.48
CA GLN A 77 -9.70 10.94 5.27
C GLN A 77 -10.24 9.76 4.43
N VAL A 78 -9.87 9.67 3.15
CA VAL A 78 -10.15 8.49 2.31
C VAL A 78 -8.97 7.54 2.41
N THR A 79 -9.19 6.32 2.91
CA THR A 79 -8.13 5.31 3.02
C THR A 79 -8.20 4.31 1.87
N PRO A 80 -7.08 4.00 1.19
CA PRO A 80 -7.05 2.91 0.23
C PRO A 80 -7.09 1.56 0.95
N THR A 81 -7.47 0.51 0.23
CA THR A 81 -7.34 -0.89 0.68
C THR A 81 -6.10 -1.58 0.12
N PHE A 82 -5.64 -2.60 0.83
CA PHE A 82 -4.42 -3.36 0.54
C PHE A 82 -4.72 -4.86 0.45
N PRO A 83 -5.40 -5.32 -0.62
CA PRO A 83 -5.87 -6.70 -0.71
C PRO A 83 -4.73 -7.72 -0.80
N GLU A 84 -3.54 -7.30 -1.20
CA GLU A 84 -2.32 -8.10 -1.17
C GLU A 84 -1.84 -8.39 0.26
N LEU A 85 -2.19 -7.55 1.23
CA LEU A 85 -1.90 -7.75 2.66
C LEU A 85 -3.05 -8.48 3.35
N CYS A 86 -4.25 -7.89 3.32
CA CYS A 86 -5.47 -8.45 3.90
C CYS A 86 -6.63 -8.21 2.94
N CYS A 87 -7.15 -9.31 2.38
CA CYS A 87 -8.34 -9.28 1.53
C CYS A 87 -9.59 -9.37 2.41
N HIS A 88 -10.19 -8.21 2.69
CA HIS A 88 -11.42 -8.12 3.47
C HIS A 88 -12.59 -8.85 2.78
N THR A 89 -13.42 -9.51 3.56
CA THR A 89 -14.71 -10.03 3.10
C THR A 89 -15.73 -8.89 2.93
N VAL A 90 -16.86 -9.16 2.27
CA VAL A 90 -17.98 -8.20 2.23
C VAL A 90 -18.53 -7.92 3.63
N GLU A 91 -18.51 -8.92 4.51
CA GLU A 91 -18.92 -8.76 5.91
C GLU A 91 -17.98 -7.81 6.64
N ASP A 92 -16.66 -7.94 6.47
CA ASP A 92 -15.69 -6.99 7.05
C ASP A 92 -15.96 -5.56 6.58
N MET A 93 -16.33 -5.37 5.30
CA MET A 93 -16.72 -4.06 4.75
C MET A 93 -17.99 -3.51 5.37
N THR A 94 -18.96 -4.36 5.69
CA THR A 94 -20.17 -3.97 6.42
C THR A 94 -19.85 -3.59 7.86
N VAL A 95 -19.07 -4.43 8.56
CA VAL A 95 -18.64 -4.18 9.95
C VAL A 95 -17.85 -2.87 10.06
N MET A 96 -16.92 -2.57 9.14
CA MET A 96 -16.16 -1.31 9.19
C MET A 96 -17.04 -0.07 8.92
N ASN A 97 -18.11 -0.21 8.14
CA ASN A 97 -19.07 0.87 7.86
C ASN A 97 -19.99 1.18 9.05
N ASP A 98 -20.42 0.12 9.74
CA ASP A 98 -21.49 0.17 10.73
C ASP A 98 -20.98 0.23 12.18
N ARG A 99 -19.71 -0.15 12.43
CA ARG A 99 -19.16 -0.16 13.79
C ARG A 99 -19.24 1.22 14.46
N LYS A 100 -19.58 1.21 15.74
CA LYS A 100 -19.79 2.42 16.55
C LYS A 100 -18.54 3.30 16.63
N TYR A 101 -17.36 2.69 16.77
CA TYR A 101 -16.10 3.40 16.94
C TYR A 101 -15.17 3.15 15.76
N ILE A 102 -14.46 4.21 15.34
CA ILE A 102 -13.49 4.17 14.25
C ILE A 102 -14.13 3.66 12.94
N SER A 103 -15.34 4.09 12.58
CA SER A 103 -15.96 3.65 11.32
C SER A 103 -15.32 4.29 10.09
N PHE A 104 -15.29 3.53 9.01
CA PHE A 104 -14.95 4.01 7.67
C PHE A 104 -16.14 3.77 6.77
N LYS A 105 -16.67 4.82 6.15
CA LYS A 105 -17.79 4.69 5.22
C LYS A 105 -17.39 3.93 3.97
N VAL A 106 -18.22 2.97 3.61
CA VAL A 106 -18.06 2.11 2.44
C VAL A 106 -19.28 2.30 1.55
N LYS A 107 -19.05 2.55 0.27
CA LYS A 107 -20.14 2.65 -0.70
C LYS A 107 -20.66 1.25 -1.05
N GLU A 108 -21.95 1.14 -1.35
CA GLU A 108 -22.53 -0.14 -1.78
C GLU A 108 -21.92 -0.65 -3.09
N GLU A 109 -21.58 0.25 -4.03
CA GLU A 109 -20.87 -0.08 -5.27
C GLU A 109 -19.50 -0.74 -5.00
N ASP A 110 -18.79 -0.29 -3.96
CA ASP A 110 -17.49 -0.85 -3.59
C ASP A 110 -17.64 -2.25 -2.99
N LYS A 111 -18.70 -2.54 -2.24
CA LYS A 111 -18.97 -3.90 -1.73
C LYS A 111 -19.19 -4.89 -2.88
N ILE A 112 -19.90 -4.47 -3.93
CA ILE A 112 -20.11 -5.27 -5.15
C ILE A 112 -18.76 -5.53 -5.84
N LEU A 113 -17.95 -4.48 -6.06
CA LEU A 113 -16.64 -4.61 -6.67
C LEU A 113 -15.69 -5.49 -5.85
N GLN A 114 -15.75 -5.40 -4.52
CA GLN A 114 -14.98 -6.25 -3.63
C GLN A 114 -15.32 -7.74 -3.87
N GLN A 115 -16.61 -8.07 -3.90
CA GLN A 115 -17.09 -9.44 -4.11
C GLN A 115 -16.75 -9.98 -5.50
N GLU A 116 -16.91 -9.16 -6.54
CA GLU A 116 -16.79 -9.61 -7.94
C GLU A 116 -15.37 -9.56 -8.49
N LYS A 117 -14.55 -8.61 -8.04
CA LYS A 117 -13.24 -8.32 -8.66
C LYS A 117 -12.08 -8.60 -7.73
N ILE A 118 -12.19 -8.24 -6.46
CA ILE A 118 -11.07 -8.25 -5.51
C ILE A 118 -10.93 -9.63 -4.83
N ILE A 119 -11.97 -10.08 -4.13
CA ILE A 119 -11.95 -11.36 -3.37
C ILE A 119 -11.55 -12.56 -4.24
N PRO A 120 -12.10 -12.75 -5.46
CA PRO A 120 -11.77 -13.92 -6.28
C PRO A 120 -10.29 -14.01 -6.66
N TYR A 121 -9.59 -12.88 -6.71
CA TYR A 121 -8.17 -12.84 -7.01
C TYR A 121 -7.30 -12.89 -5.76
N TRP A 122 -7.66 -12.14 -4.70
CA TRP A 122 -6.75 -11.87 -3.59
C TRP A 122 -6.91 -12.77 -2.37
N GLU A 123 -8.04 -13.43 -2.15
CA GLU A 123 -8.31 -14.18 -0.91
C GLU A 123 -7.16 -15.14 -0.55
N LYS A 124 -6.83 -16.08 -1.45
CA LYS A 124 -5.72 -17.04 -1.31
C LYS A 124 -4.32 -16.45 -1.56
N ARG A 125 -4.23 -15.20 -1.98
CA ARG A 125 -2.94 -14.55 -2.33
C ARG A 125 -2.46 -13.59 -1.25
N SER A 126 -3.37 -13.12 -0.40
CA SER A 126 -3.09 -12.17 0.66
C SER A 126 -2.05 -12.69 1.65
N ILE A 127 -1.24 -11.79 2.21
CA ILE A 127 -0.27 -12.13 3.25
C ILE A 127 -0.98 -12.73 4.47
N ARG A 128 -2.16 -12.20 4.85
CA ARG A 128 -2.98 -12.76 5.93
C ARG A 128 -3.27 -14.24 5.74
N HIS A 129 -3.77 -14.61 4.55
CA HIS A 129 -4.09 -16.01 4.24
C HIS A 129 -2.86 -16.89 4.39
N LYS A 130 -1.72 -16.46 3.83
CA LYS A 130 -0.45 -17.20 3.90
C LYS A 130 0.06 -17.37 5.33
N ILE A 131 -0.01 -16.32 6.15
CA ILE A 131 0.37 -16.38 7.57
C ILE A 131 -0.49 -17.44 8.27
N LEU A 132 -1.82 -17.29 8.23
CA LEU A 132 -2.73 -18.16 8.97
C LEU A 132 -2.70 -19.61 8.47
N GLU A 133 -2.50 -19.84 7.18
CA GLU A 133 -2.33 -21.18 6.61
C GLU A 133 -1.05 -21.86 7.12
N SER A 134 0.04 -21.09 7.28
CA SER A 134 1.36 -21.61 7.67
C SER A 134 1.54 -21.84 9.17
N MET A 135 0.65 -21.32 10.02
CA MET A 135 0.75 -21.46 11.48
C MET A 135 0.24 -22.80 11.98
N THR A 136 0.89 -23.34 13.03
CA THR A 136 0.44 -24.57 13.71
C THR A 136 -0.89 -24.35 14.44
N GLN A 137 -1.54 -25.44 14.84
CA GLN A 137 -2.80 -25.34 15.58
C GLN A 137 -2.58 -24.71 16.97
N GLU A 138 -1.50 -25.07 17.66
CA GLU A 138 -1.16 -24.52 18.98
C GLU A 138 -0.98 -23.00 18.92
N TRP A 139 -0.38 -22.49 17.83
CA TRP A 139 -0.26 -21.05 17.61
C TRP A 139 -1.65 -20.40 17.48
N LYS A 140 -2.52 -20.99 16.66
CA LYS A 140 -3.89 -20.47 16.43
C LYS A 140 -4.71 -20.45 17.70
N ASP A 141 -4.59 -21.48 18.53
CA ASP A 141 -5.28 -21.59 19.81
C ASP A 141 -4.82 -20.50 20.79
N CYS A 142 -3.52 -20.23 20.87
CA CYS A 142 -2.96 -19.16 21.70
C CYS A 142 -3.38 -17.77 21.22
N TYR A 143 -3.36 -17.54 19.91
CA TYR A 143 -3.83 -16.30 19.30
C TYR A 143 -5.34 -16.07 19.58
N ALA A 144 -6.17 -17.10 19.40
CA ALA A 144 -7.61 -17.03 19.66
C ALA A 144 -7.93 -16.82 21.14
N ALA A 145 -7.11 -17.37 22.05
CA ALA A 145 -7.21 -17.16 23.49
C ALA A 145 -6.72 -15.77 23.94
N GLY A 146 -6.16 -14.96 23.04
CA GLY A 146 -5.65 -13.61 23.35
C GLY A 146 -4.32 -13.62 24.11
N MET A 147 -3.53 -14.69 24.01
CA MET A 147 -2.22 -14.78 24.67
C MET A 147 -1.18 -13.86 24.03
N TYR A 148 -1.31 -13.59 22.73
CA TYR A 148 -0.52 -12.63 21.97
C TYR A 148 -1.30 -12.15 20.73
N THR A 149 -0.77 -11.15 20.05
CA THR A 149 -1.30 -10.60 18.79
C THR A 149 -0.29 -10.77 17.66
N GLU A 150 -0.76 -10.92 16.43
CA GLU A 150 0.08 -10.88 15.22
C GLU A 150 -0.04 -9.49 14.58
N PHE A 151 1.08 -8.80 14.38
CA PHE A 151 1.08 -7.42 13.87
C PHE A 151 1.00 -7.37 12.35
N MET A 152 1.54 -8.38 11.67
CA MET A 152 1.68 -8.44 10.22
C MET A 152 0.49 -9.10 9.52
N GLU A 153 -0.54 -9.55 10.26
CA GLU A 153 -1.72 -10.21 9.66
C GLU A 153 -2.56 -9.26 8.77
N GLN A 154 -2.50 -7.95 9.02
CA GLN A 154 -3.30 -6.95 8.30
C GLN A 154 -2.48 -5.79 7.76
N ARG A 155 -1.17 -5.75 8.04
CA ARG A 155 -0.29 -4.62 7.72
C ARG A 155 1.08 -5.13 7.30
N ALA A 156 1.76 -4.36 6.44
CA ALA A 156 3.18 -4.59 6.19
C ALA A 156 4.00 -4.23 7.44
N PRO A 157 5.22 -4.79 7.62
CA PRO A 157 6.04 -4.53 8.81
C PRO A 157 6.21 -3.05 9.12
N GLY A 158 6.53 -2.21 8.13
CA GLY A 158 6.66 -0.76 8.35
C GLY A 158 7.68 -0.45 9.45
N HIS A 159 7.26 0.31 10.49
CA HIS A 159 8.06 0.66 11.67
C HIS A 159 9.48 1.16 11.35
N THR A 160 9.57 2.11 10.41
CA THR A 160 10.81 2.77 10.01
C THR A 160 10.66 4.29 10.08
N VAL A 161 11.78 5.01 10.00
CA VAL A 161 11.87 6.47 10.00
C VAL A 161 12.74 6.90 8.81
N ALA A 162 12.37 7.99 8.14
CA ALA A 162 13.17 8.54 7.06
C ALA A 162 14.53 9.02 7.57
N ASP A 163 15.57 8.83 6.77
CA ASP A 163 16.89 9.41 7.01
C ASP A 163 16.99 10.83 6.41
N GLY A 164 18.22 11.33 6.23
CA GLY A 164 18.48 12.65 5.65
C GLY A 164 18.63 12.68 4.12
N LYS A 165 18.69 11.52 3.44
CA LYS A 165 19.15 11.48 2.04
C LYS A 165 18.23 12.24 1.08
N ILE A 166 16.92 12.23 1.34
CA ILE A 166 15.92 12.93 0.51
C ILE A 166 16.08 14.46 0.51
N TYR A 167 16.86 15.01 1.44
CA TYR A 167 17.17 16.44 1.48
C TYR A 167 18.45 16.78 0.71
N GLU A 168 19.24 15.78 0.33
CA GLU A 168 20.53 15.92 -0.34
C GLU A 168 20.50 15.42 -1.79
N LYS A 169 19.60 14.47 -2.10
CA LYS A 169 19.50 13.78 -3.39
C LYS A 169 18.06 13.71 -3.88
N GLY A 170 17.87 13.91 -5.19
CA GLY A 170 16.61 13.63 -5.88
C GLY A 170 16.50 12.16 -6.30
N PHE A 171 15.30 11.75 -6.76
CA PHE A 171 15.07 10.38 -7.26
C PHE A 171 15.90 10.03 -8.49
N LEU A 172 16.27 11.01 -9.32
CA LEU A 172 17.19 10.80 -10.43
C LEU A 172 18.63 10.51 -9.96
N ASP A 173 19.08 11.14 -8.88
CA ASP A 173 20.41 10.87 -8.31
C ASP A 173 20.45 9.44 -7.74
N PHE A 174 19.41 9.04 -7.00
CA PHE A 174 19.29 7.66 -6.51
C PHE A 174 19.25 6.66 -7.66
N LYS A 175 18.52 6.96 -8.74
CA LYS A 175 18.44 6.06 -9.90
C LYS A 175 19.81 5.87 -10.55
N ASN A 176 20.57 6.94 -10.76
CA ASN A 176 21.92 6.85 -11.31
C ASN A 176 22.84 5.97 -10.44
N GLU A 177 22.80 6.17 -9.11
CA GLU A 177 23.56 5.34 -8.16
C GLU A 177 23.16 3.86 -8.24
N ILE A 178 21.87 3.57 -8.35
CA ILE A 178 21.36 2.21 -8.51
C ILE A 178 21.85 1.59 -9.82
N GLU A 179 21.83 2.34 -10.92
CA GLU A 179 22.31 1.88 -12.23
C GLU A 179 23.83 1.58 -12.20
N GLU A 180 24.63 2.44 -11.57
CA GLU A 180 26.06 2.20 -11.35
C GLU A 180 26.32 0.94 -10.51
N GLU A 181 25.50 0.68 -9.47
CA GLU A 181 25.63 -0.54 -8.65
C GLU A 181 25.24 -1.80 -9.43
N ILE A 182 24.28 -1.72 -10.36
CA ILE A 182 23.93 -2.84 -11.25
C ILE A 182 25.11 -3.20 -12.15
N GLU A 183 25.82 -2.20 -12.69
CA GLU A 183 26.99 -2.42 -13.56
C GLU A 183 28.16 -3.09 -12.84
N LYS A 184 28.26 -2.92 -11.52
CA LYS A 184 29.32 -3.49 -10.68
C LYS A 184 29.06 -4.95 -10.24
N LEU A 185 27.90 -5.53 -10.56
CA LEU A 185 27.54 -6.88 -10.12
C LEU A 185 28.45 -7.95 -10.74
N ASP A 186 29.04 -8.79 -9.89
CA ASP A 186 29.88 -9.92 -10.30
C ASP A 186 29.06 -11.21 -10.47
N PHE A 187 28.53 -11.43 -11.67
CA PHE A 187 27.76 -12.65 -11.97
C PHE A 187 28.58 -13.95 -11.98
N MET A 188 29.91 -13.86 -11.97
CA MET A 188 30.79 -15.04 -12.05
C MET A 188 31.10 -15.59 -10.66
N ASN A 189 31.25 -14.73 -9.66
CA ASN A 189 31.69 -15.13 -8.32
C ASN A 189 30.69 -14.80 -7.20
N ASP A 190 29.70 -13.94 -7.42
CA ASP A 190 28.68 -13.61 -6.43
C ASP A 190 27.40 -14.45 -6.65
N PRO A 191 27.12 -15.47 -5.81
CA PRO A 191 25.93 -16.31 -5.96
C PRO A 191 24.62 -15.55 -5.77
N ASP A 192 24.65 -14.38 -5.12
CA ASP A 192 23.48 -13.54 -4.90
C ASP A 192 23.29 -12.47 -5.99
N ALA A 193 24.18 -12.40 -6.99
CA ALA A 193 24.17 -11.35 -8.01
C ALA A 193 22.82 -11.20 -8.71
N TYR A 194 22.15 -12.31 -9.04
CA TYR A 194 20.81 -12.30 -9.63
C TYR A 194 19.74 -11.74 -8.69
N GLY A 195 19.80 -12.10 -7.40
CA GLY A 195 18.87 -11.59 -6.39
C GLY A 195 19.06 -10.09 -6.14
N LYS A 196 20.32 -9.64 -6.08
CA LYS A 196 20.69 -8.22 -5.95
C LYS A 196 20.23 -7.43 -7.17
N LYS A 197 20.49 -7.92 -8.39
CA LYS A 197 20.02 -7.29 -9.64
C LYS A 197 18.50 -7.06 -9.61
N ALA A 198 17.72 -8.08 -9.26
CA ALA A 198 16.26 -7.96 -9.21
C ALA A 198 15.78 -6.90 -8.21
N GLN A 199 16.45 -6.78 -7.05
CA GLN A 199 16.13 -5.75 -6.06
C GLN A 199 16.49 -4.35 -6.57
N LEU A 200 17.69 -4.18 -7.12
CA LEU A 200 18.17 -2.91 -7.68
C LEU A 200 17.29 -2.44 -8.84
N GLU A 201 16.91 -3.33 -9.76
CA GLU A 201 15.97 -3.01 -10.85
C GLU A 201 14.61 -2.56 -10.30
N GLY A 202 14.10 -3.23 -9.26
CA GLY A 202 12.89 -2.80 -8.56
C GLY A 202 13.02 -1.40 -7.93
N MET A 203 14.17 -1.08 -7.35
CA MET A 203 14.45 0.24 -6.79
C MET A 203 14.52 1.32 -7.89
N ALA A 204 15.20 1.06 -9.00
CA ALA A 204 15.29 1.99 -10.14
C ALA A 204 13.90 2.29 -10.73
N ILE A 205 13.06 1.27 -10.92
CA ILE A 205 11.68 1.44 -11.39
C ILE A 205 10.84 2.25 -10.40
N SER A 206 11.09 2.08 -9.09
CA SER A 206 10.39 2.84 -8.05
C SER A 206 10.82 4.31 -8.04
N CYS A 207 12.05 4.63 -8.46
CA CYS A 207 12.47 6.02 -8.67
C CYS A 207 11.70 6.67 -9.83
N ASP A 208 11.44 5.93 -10.91
CA ASP A 208 10.62 6.42 -12.04
C ASP A 208 9.12 6.59 -11.70
N ALA A 209 8.68 6.08 -10.55
CA ALA A 209 7.29 6.18 -10.11
C ALA A 209 7.00 7.47 -9.32
N ILE A 210 8.04 8.16 -8.83
CA ILE A 210 7.94 9.38 -8.02
C ILE A 210 8.31 10.60 -8.87
#